data_AF-A0A2A7UXL8-F1
#
_entry.id   AF-A0A2A7UXL8-F1
#
_cell.length_a   1.000
_cell.length_b   1.000
_cell.length_c   1.000
_cell.angle_alpha   90.00
_cell.angle_beta   90.00
_cell.angle_gamma   90.00
#
_symmetry.space_group_name_H-M   'P 1'
#
loop_
_entity.id
_entity.type
_entity.pdbx_description
1 polymer ?
#
loop_
_entity_poly.entity_id
_entity_poly.type
_entity_poly.pdbx_seq_one_letter_code
_entity_poly.pdbx_strand_id
1 'polypeptide(L)'
;MSALYNHMVAALREHWTAHSQQYPQRFELTDAALRELNDTRKLVNDTMNYVLRPGWEAVFLGVPVQGGAAVNALVAADGSLHPLVEHAPAA
;
A
#
# COMPACT_ATOMS: atom_id res chain seq x y z
N MET A 1 -11.92 3.81 -5.92
CA MET A 1 -10.58 3.50 -5.35
C MET A 1 -9.85 2.59 -6.34
N SER A 2 -8.54 2.74 -6.53
CA SER A 2 -7.81 1.97 -7.56
C SER A 2 -7.62 0.50 -7.16
N ALA A 3 -7.33 -0.36 -8.15
CA ALA A 3 -7.05 -1.78 -7.91
C ALA A 3 -5.86 -1.97 -6.97
N LEU A 4 -4.80 -1.18 -7.17
CA LEU A 4 -3.61 -1.17 -6.31
C LEU A 4 -3.97 -0.89 -4.83
N TYR A 5 -4.80 0.12 -4.56
CA TYR A 5 -5.24 0.43 -3.20
C TYR A 5 -5.90 -0.79 -2.54
N ASN A 6 -6.79 -1.46 -3.27
CA ASN A 6 -7.50 -2.63 -2.74
C ASN A 6 -6.56 -3.80 -2.45
N HIS A 7 -5.56 -4.05 -3.32
CA HIS A 7 -4.54 -5.08 -3.06
C HIS A 7 -3.67 -4.74 -1.86
N MET A 8 -3.28 -3.48 -1.68
CA MET A 8 -2.50 -3.07 -0.50
C MET A 8 -3.29 -3.26 0.81
N VAL A 9 -4.59 -2.95 0.81
CA VAL A 9 -5.46 -3.20 1.97
C VAL A 9 -5.63 -4.70 2.23
N ALA A 10 -5.81 -5.50 1.19
CA ALA A 10 -5.93 -6.96 1.32
C ALA A 10 -4.64 -7.56 1.89
N ALA A 11 -3.49 -7.23 1.31
CA ALA A 11 -2.18 -7.70 1.76
C ALA A 11 -1.89 -7.28 3.21
N LEU A 12 -2.26 -6.06 3.63
CA LEU A 12 -2.12 -5.62 5.02
C LEU A 12 -2.98 -6.47 5.97
N ARG A 13 -4.22 -6.77 5.59
CA ARG A 13 -5.14 -7.59 6.38
C ARG A 13 -4.63 -9.03 6.52
N GLU A 14 -4.17 -9.62 5.42
CA GLU A 14 -3.57 -10.95 5.40
C GLU A 14 -2.32 -11.00 6.27
N HIS A 15 -1.46 -9.99 6.16
CA HIS A 15 -0.27 -9.86 7.00
C HIS A 15 -0.61 -9.87 8.49
N TRP A 16 -1.54 -9.01 8.93
CA TRP A 16 -1.96 -8.96 10.33
C TRP A 16 -2.53 -10.28 10.83
N THR A 17 -3.26 -11.01 9.99
CA THR A 17 -3.81 -12.32 10.32
C THR A 17 -2.70 -13.36 10.52
N ALA A 18 -1.68 -13.34 9.66
CA ALA A 18 -0.56 -14.29 9.72
C ALA A 18 0.49 -13.94 10.81
N HIS A 19 0.60 -12.67 11.21
CA HIS A 19 1.68 -12.19 12.08
C HIS A 19 1.19 -11.61 13.42
N SER A 20 0.10 -12.13 13.97
CA SER A 20 -0.42 -11.72 15.29
C SER A 20 -0.59 -10.20 15.42
N GLN A 21 -1.11 -9.54 14.39
CA GLN A 21 -1.34 -8.09 14.31
C GLN A 21 -0.09 -7.21 14.35
N GLN A 22 1.10 -7.77 14.14
CA GLN A 22 2.32 -6.98 13.95
C GLN A 22 2.25 -6.19 12.63
N TYR A 23 2.76 -4.96 12.63
CA TYR A 23 2.85 -4.20 11.39
C TYR A 23 3.90 -4.80 10.45
N PRO A 24 3.65 -4.80 9.13
CA PRO A 24 4.71 -5.08 8.17
C PRO A 24 5.77 -3.98 8.23
N GLN A 25 6.98 -4.28 7.73
CA GLN A 25 8.06 -3.30 7.70
C GLN A 25 7.74 -2.13 6.77
N ARG A 26 7.23 -2.41 5.57
CA ARG A 26 6.90 -1.41 4.54
C ARG A 26 6.13 -2.00 3.37
N PHE A 27 5.58 -1.13 2.53
CA PHE A 27 5.28 -1.41 1.13
C PHE A 27 6.41 -0.92 0.24
N GLU A 28 6.79 -1.75 -0.72
CA GLU A 28 7.69 -1.39 -1.81
C GLU A 28 6.88 -1.30 -3.10
N LEU A 29 6.96 -0.16 -3.79
CA LEU A 29 6.19 0.10 -4.99
C LEU A 29 7.12 0.53 -6.12
N THR A 30 6.76 0.17 -7.35
CA THR A 30 7.30 0.81 -8.55
C THR A 30 6.91 2.29 -8.56
N ASP A 31 7.68 3.13 -9.26
CA ASP A 31 7.38 4.57 -9.35
C ASP A 31 6.01 4.84 -9.99
N ALA A 32 5.59 4.00 -10.94
CA ALA A 32 4.27 4.10 -11.57
C ALA A 32 3.15 3.80 -10.56
N ALA A 33 3.28 2.73 -9.78
CA ALA A 33 2.31 2.35 -8.77
C ALA A 33 2.23 3.37 -7.63
N LEU A 34 3.37 3.90 -7.17
CA LEU A 34 3.40 4.96 -6.16
C LEU A 34 2.67 6.22 -6.65
N ARG A 35 2.86 6.60 -7.92
CA ARG A 35 2.17 7.74 -8.53
C ARG A 35 0.66 7.51 -8.59
N GLU A 36 0.22 6.35 -9.09
CA GLU A 36 -1.20 5.98 -9.15
C GLU A 36 -1.88 6.03 -7.77
N LEU A 37 -1.22 5.46 -6.75
CA LEU A 37 -1.69 5.46 -5.37
C LEU A 37 -1.87 6.90 -4.86
N ASN A 38 -0.85 7.74 -5.05
CA ASN A 38 -0.86 9.10 -4.57
C ASN A 38 -1.90 9.96 -5.31
N ASP A 39 -2.01 9.84 -6.63
CA ASP A 39 -3.01 10.58 -7.41
C ASP A 39 -4.44 10.23 -6.95
N THR A 40 -4.71 8.93 -6.72
CA THR A 40 -6.01 8.46 -6.22
C THR A 40 -6.29 9.00 -4.82
N ARG A 41 -5.32 8.89 -3.89
CA ARG A 41 -5.49 9.37 -2.51
C ARG A 41 -5.65 10.87 -2.45
N LYS A 42 -4.90 11.62 -3.26
CA LYS A 42 -4.98 13.07 -3.35
C LYS A 42 -6.36 13.50 -3.83
N LEU A 43 -6.85 12.91 -4.92
CA LEU A 43 -8.20 13.20 -5.44
C LEU A 43 -9.29 12.99 -4.37
N VAL A 44 -9.24 11.88 -3.63
CA VAL A 44 -10.21 11.59 -2.56
C VAL A 44 -10.13 12.63 -1.44
N ASN A 45 -8.93 12.95 -0.95
CA ASN A 45 -8.76 13.92 0.14
C ASN A 45 -9.19 15.33 -0.28
N ASP A 46 -8.84 15.75 -1.49
CA ASP A 46 -9.26 17.03 -2.05
C ASP A 46 -10.81 17.10 -2.15
N THR A 47 -11.45 16.01 -2.59
CA THR A 47 -12.94 15.92 -2.66
C THR A 47 -13.60 15.99 -1.28
N MET A 48 -12.92 15.49 -0.24
CA MET A 48 -13.40 15.51 1.14
C MET A 48 -13.04 16.79 1.90
N ASN A 49 -12.43 17.79 1.23
CA ASN A 49 -11.89 19.00 1.85
C ASN A 49 -10.88 18.71 2.99
N TYR A 50 -10.15 17.60 2.90
CA TYR A 50 -9.12 17.25 3.87
C TYR A 50 -7.76 17.82 3.47
N VAL A 51 -7.10 18.53 4.39
CA VAL A 51 -5.77 19.11 4.15
C VAL A 51 -4.68 18.07 4.39
N LEU A 52 -4.04 17.62 3.32
CA LEU A 52 -2.90 16.73 3.39
C LEU A 52 -1.67 17.45 3.97
N ARG A 53 -1.03 16.83 4.96
CA ARG A 53 0.21 17.35 5.56
C ARG A 53 1.41 16.97 4.70
N PRO A 54 2.51 17.76 4.70
CA PRO A 54 3.75 17.37 4.03
C PRO A 54 4.21 15.97 4.41
N GLY A 55 4.56 15.13 3.42
CA GLY A 55 5.05 13.77 3.63
C GLY A 55 3.96 12.69 3.80
N TRP A 56 2.69 13.02 3.55
CA TRP A 56 1.57 12.06 3.61
C TRP A 56 1.73 10.87 2.66
N GLU A 57 2.51 11.03 1.59
CA GLU A 57 2.81 10.01 0.59
C GLU A 57 3.65 8.86 1.16
N ALA A 58 4.48 9.15 2.17
CA ALA A 58 5.44 8.20 2.74
C ALA A 58 4.80 7.11 3.61
N VAL A 59 3.49 7.22 3.89
CA VAL A 59 2.76 6.30 4.75
C VAL A 59 1.43 5.91 4.13
N PHE A 60 1.09 4.63 4.21
CA PHE A 60 -0.20 4.07 3.85
C PHE A 60 -0.77 3.29 5.04
N LEU A 61 -1.86 3.79 5.64
CA LEU A 61 -2.51 3.16 6.80
C LEU A 61 -1.54 2.83 7.95
N GLY A 62 -0.57 3.71 8.21
CA GLY A 62 0.46 3.52 9.25
C GLY A 62 1.67 2.70 8.81
N VAL A 63 1.66 2.10 7.61
CA VAL A 63 2.79 1.36 7.04
C VAL A 63 3.66 2.29 6.19
N PRO A 64 4.99 2.30 6.36
CA PRO A 64 5.89 3.05 5.48
C PRO A 64 5.77 2.62 4.01
N VAL A 65 5.89 3.56 3.08
CA VAL A 65 5.87 3.29 1.63
C VAL A 65 7.18 3.76 1.02
N GLN A 66 7.81 2.88 0.23
CA GLN A 66 9.04 3.15 -0.49
C GLN A 66 8.81 3.02 -2.00
N GLY A 67 9.19 4.05 -2.77
CA GLY A 67 9.19 4.03 -4.24
C GLY A 67 10.47 3.46 -4.84
N GLY A 68 10.56 3.42 -6.17
CA GLY A 68 11.74 2.95 -6.90
C GLY A 68 11.99 1.43 -6.85
N ALA A 69 11.04 0.64 -6.36
CA ALA A 69 11.19 -0.81 -6.31
C ALA A 69 10.97 -1.44 -7.70
N ALA A 70 11.55 -2.63 -7.92
CA ALA A 70 11.36 -3.38 -9.16
C ALA A 70 9.97 -4.01 -9.29
N VAL A 71 9.31 -4.26 -8.15
CA VAL A 71 7.98 -4.88 -8.06
C VAL A 71 7.16 -4.21 -6.97
N ASN A 72 5.84 -4.38 -7.03
CA ASN A 72 4.94 -3.97 -5.96
C ASN A 72 4.83 -5.10 -4.93
N ALA A 73 5.19 -4.85 -3.67
CA ALA A 73 5.21 -5.85 -2.61
C ALA A 73 4.96 -5.27 -1.22
N LEU A 74 4.48 -6.12 -0.31
CA LEU A 74 4.52 -5.90 1.14
C LEU A 74 5.74 -6.64 1.70
N VAL A 75 6.55 -5.95 2.49
CA VAL A 75 7.66 -6.55 3.25
C VAL A 75 7.15 -6.84 4.66
N ALA A 76 6.98 -8.12 4.98
CA ALA A 76 6.45 -8.58 6.26
C ALA A 76 7.40 -8.25 7.43
N ALA A 77 6.88 -8.38 8.65
CA ALA A 77 7.64 -8.18 9.89
C ALA A 77 8.94 -9.01 9.95
N ASP A 78 8.91 -10.24 9.44
CA ASP A 78 10.06 -11.15 9.35
C ASP A 78 11.01 -10.85 8.18
N GLY A 79 10.70 -9.83 7.35
CA GLY A 79 11.47 -9.43 6.19
C GLY A 79 11.13 -10.18 4.90
N SER A 80 10.17 -11.13 4.93
CA SER A 80 9.73 -11.82 3.73
C SER A 80 8.95 -10.87 2.79
N LEU A 81 9.11 -11.10 1.48
CA LEU A 81 8.55 -10.24 0.45
C LEU A 81 7.31 -10.90 -0.14
N HIS A 82 6.17 -10.24 0.00
CA HIS A 82 4.85 -10.69 -0.47
C HIS A 82 4.42 -9.82 -1.65
N PRO A 83 4.47 -10.32 -2.89
CA PRO A 83 4.06 -9.55 -4.06
C PRO A 83 2.59 -9.11 -3.96
N LEU A 84 2.33 -7.86 -4.32
CA LEU A 84 0.98 -7.32 -4.49
C LEU A 84 0.46 -7.75 -5.86
N VAL A 85 0.13 -9.04 -6.00
CA VAL A 85 -0.47 -9.56 -7.23
C VAL A 85 -1.94 -9.20 -7.27
N GLU A 86 -2.44 -8.88 -8.46
CA GLU A 86 -3.86 -8.92 -8.78
C GLU A 86 -4.40 -10.30 -8.42
N HIS A 87 -5.11 -10.40 -7.29
CA HIS A 87 -6.01 -11.52 -7.10
C HIS A 87 -7.07 -11.40 -8.19
N ALA A 88 -6.92 -12.18 -9.26
CA ALA A 88 -8.02 -12.47 -10.15
C ALA A 88 -9.18 -12.96 -9.28
N PRO A 89 -10.41 -12.44 -9.47
CA PRO A 89 -11.55 -12.98 -8.74
C PRO A 89 -11.61 -14.49 -8.99
N ALA A 90 -11.75 -15.26 -7.91
CA ALA A 90 -11.97 -16.69 -8.03
C ALA A 90 -13.15 -16.92 -9.00
N ALA A 91 -12.89 -17.71 -10.05
CA ALA A 91 -13.85 -18.06 -11.07
C ALA A 91 -15.08 -18.79 -10.49
#